data_AF-A0A0S3UEX5-F1
#
_entry.id   AF-A0A0S3UEX5-F1
#
_cell.length_a   1.000
_cell.length_b   1.000
_cell.length_c   1.000
_cell.angle_alpha   90.00
_cell.angle_beta   90.00
_cell.angle_gamma   90.00
#
_symmetry.space_group_name_H-M   'P 1'
#
loop_
_entity.id
_entity.type
_entity.pdbx_description
1 polymer ?
#
loop_
_entity_poly.entity_id
_entity_poly.type
_entity_poly.pdbx_seq_one_letter_code
_entity_poly.pdbx_strand_id
1 'polypeptide(L)'
;MIPYTLRIVQTTHLKQELLPIEQLPDAEKCVIEAETELLIRSYLQVIDHVRFTLWEKPIMGLSTWYVSVDAVQLLKQGELLTTLESPAQHGHGTSESCRRPPLIWEPSPNFSSRNGTPIRRIILHCTATNSLATVLNWFRHPNSQVSVHYVIARDGKIHQLVRDSDKAWHAYGENADSIGIEHVADIHETLSPAQETAAIVLLRWLMAEYKIPAYAVTGHRFSPSHQGDVTCPHHLFGNETEAALRTWITKHLT
;
A
#
# COMPACT_ATOMS: atom_id res chain seq x y z
N MET A 1 18.92 7.27 28.43
CA MET A 1 18.09 7.61 27.25
C MET A 1 17.11 8.66 27.71
N ILE A 2 17.02 9.80 27.03
CA ILE A 2 16.11 10.89 27.43
C ILE A 2 14.69 10.48 26.97
N PRO A 3 13.68 10.45 27.86
CA PRO A 3 12.33 10.05 27.46
C PRO A 3 11.69 11.13 26.60
N TYR A 4 10.85 10.71 25.65
CA TYR A 4 9.99 11.61 24.89
C TYR A 4 8.67 11.77 25.65
N THR A 5 8.01 12.91 25.44
CA THR A 5 6.67 13.15 25.95
C THR A 5 5.72 13.32 24.77
N LEU A 6 4.58 12.65 24.83
CA LEU A 6 3.48 12.86 23.91
C LEU A 6 2.38 13.62 24.66
N ARG A 7 2.20 14.89 24.32
CA ARG A 7 1.16 15.75 24.90
C ARG A 7 -0.10 15.64 24.06
N ILE A 8 -1.22 15.37 24.72
CA ILE A 8 -2.54 15.32 24.12
C ILE A 8 -3.08 16.76 24.06
N VAL A 9 -3.35 17.29 22.87
CA VAL A 9 -3.80 18.69 22.70
C VAL A 9 -5.33 18.82 22.58
N GLN A 10 -6.03 17.70 22.38
CA GLN A 10 -7.49 17.62 22.43
C GLN A 10 -7.91 16.23 22.90
N THR A 11 -9.03 16.11 23.60
CA THR A 11 -9.56 14.83 24.07
C THR A 11 -9.74 13.88 22.88
N THR A 12 -9.15 12.68 22.99
CA THR A 12 -9.00 11.76 21.87
C THR A 12 -9.07 10.31 22.33
N HIS A 13 -9.07 9.38 21.36
CA HIS A 13 -9.01 7.95 21.64
C HIS A 13 -7.62 7.41 21.31
N LEU A 14 -7.03 6.71 22.28
CA LEU A 14 -5.97 5.75 22.03
C LEU A 14 -6.59 4.46 21.47
N LYS A 15 -5.89 3.81 20.55
CA LYS A 15 -6.32 2.57 19.89
C LYS A 15 -5.22 1.51 19.95
N GLN A 16 -5.57 0.23 20.04
CA GLN A 16 -4.61 -0.88 19.87
C GLN A 16 -4.33 -1.20 18.40
N GLU A 17 -5.30 -0.95 17.52
CA GLU A 17 -5.17 -1.13 16.08
C GLU A 17 -5.61 0.11 15.29
N LEU A 18 -5.14 0.23 14.05
CA LEU A 18 -5.54 1.30 13.12
C LEU A 18 -6.88 0.99 12.45
N LEU A 19 -7.90 0.76 13.27
CA LEU A 19 -9.29 0.59 12.86
C LEU A 19 -10.14 1.81 13.25
N PRO A 20 -11.30 2.01 12.61
CA PRO A 20 -12.32 2.96 13.07
C PRO A 20 -12.72 2.67 14.52
N ILE A 21 -13.01 3.72 15.30
CA ILE A 21 -13.25 3.59 16.75
C ILE A 21 -14.51 2.77 17.06
N GLU A 22 -15.46 2.76 16.14
CA GLU A 22 -16.71 2.00 16.19
C GLU A 22 -16.48 0.50 16.01
N GLN A 23 -15.37 0.10 15.40
CA GLN A 23 -15.00 -1.29 15.15
C GLN A 23 -14.10 -1.87 16.25
N LEU A 24 -13.54 -1.02 17.11
CA LEU A 24 -12.66 -1.45 18.19
C LEU A 24 -13.46 -1.88 19.43
N PRO A 25 -13.14 -3.04 20.01
CA PRO A 25 -13.65 -3.44 21.33
C PRO A 25 -13.29 -2.40 22.40
N ASP A 26 -14.12 -2.27 23.44
CA ASP A 26 -13.87 -1.31 24.54
C ASP A 26 -12.57 -1.58 25.30
N ALA A 27 -12.07 -2.82 25.28
CA ALA A 27 -10.78 -3.18 25.86
C ALA A 27 -9.56 -2.68 25.03
N GLU A 28 -9.78 -2.32 23.76
CA GLU A 28 -8.74 -1.95 22.79
C GLU A 28 -8.75 -0.46 22.45
N LYS A 29 -9.58 0.32 23.13
CA LYS A 29 -9.64 1.77 23.00
C LYS A 29 -9.72 2.43 24.37
N CYS A 30 -9.10 3.61 24.49
CA CYS A 30 -9.10 4.37 25.73
C CYS A 30 -9.27 5.85 25.41
N VAL A 31 -10.23 6.52 26.04
CA VAL A 31 -10.35 7.98 25.96
C VAL A 31 -9.26 8.59 26.83
N ILE A 32 -8.53 9.56 26.28
CA ILE A 32 -7.55 10.35 27.00
C ILE A 32 -7.89 11.83 26.82
N GLU A 33 -7.94 12.54 27.95
CA GLU A 33 -8.30 13.95 27.99
C GLU A 33 -7.18 14.86 27.46
N ALA A 34 -7.59 16.02 26.92
CA ALA A 34 -6.67 17.10 26.57
C ALA A 34 -5.74 17.48 27.74
N GLU A 35 -4.56 18.00 27.41
CA GLU A 35 -3.47 18.37 28.33
C GLU A 35 -2.82 17.19 29.07
N THR A 36 -3.23 15.94 28.80
CA THR A 36 -2.54 14.76 29.34
C THR A 36 -1.15 14.63 28.70
N GLU A 37 -0.12 14.42 29.52
CA GLU A 37 1.24 14.13 29.06
C GLU A 37 1.59 12.66 29.30
N LEU A 38 1.97 11.96 28.23
CA LEU A 38 2.36 10.56 28.27
C LEU A 38 3.88 10.45 28.07
N LEU A 39 4.58 9.89 29.05
CA LEU A 39 5.99 9.54 28.90
C LEU A 39 6.11 8.29 28.03
N ILE A 40 6.82 8.42 26.90
CA ILE A 40 6.96 7.35 25.92
C ILE A 40 8.42 6.95 25.75
N ARG A 41 8.62 5.63 25.56
CA ARG A 41 9.89 4.98 25.26
C ARG A 41 10.25 5.03 23.80
N SER A 42 9.25 4.90 22.93
CA SER A 42 9.43 4.92 21.50
C SER A 42 8.17 5.41 20.82
N TYR A 43 8.33 5.94 19.61
CA TYR A 43 7.23 6.29 18.73
C TYR A 43 7.60 6.01 17.28
N LEU A 44 6.57 5.85 16.45
CA LEU A 44 6.65 5.73 15.00
C LEU A 44 5.39 6.40 14.42
N GLN A 45 5.55 7.42 13.59
CA GLN A 45 4.44 7.96 12.82
C GLN A 45 4.04 6.98 11.72
N VAL A 46 2.75 6.68 11.61
CA VAL A 46 2.13 5.79 10.63
C VAL A 46 0.92 6.51 10.06
N ILE A 47 1.06 7.05 8.84
CA ILE A 47 0.00 7.80 8.15
C ILE A 47 -0.42 9.02 8.99
N ASP A 48 -1.62 8.98 9.57
CA ASP A 48 -2.31 9.99 10.36
C ASP A 48 -2.35 9.65 11.86
N HIS A 49 -1.59 8.63 12.28
CA HIS A 49 -1.47 8.24 13.68
C HIS A 49 0.00 8.12 14.12
N VAL A 50 0.24 8.25 15.41
CA VAL A 50 1.50 7.89 16.07
C VAL A 50 1.28 6.59 16.81
N ARG A 51 2.04 5.55 16.45
CA ARG A 51 2.24 4.39 17.31
C ARG A 51 3.27 4.76 18.37
N PHE A 52 2.97 4.56 19.64
CA PHE A 52 3.94 4.82 20.72
C PHE A 52 3.92 3.70 21.76
N THR A 53 4.99 3.62 22.56
CA THR A 53 5.08 2.71 23.72
C THR A 53 5.37 3.52 24.98
N LEU A 54 4.61 3.30 26.05
CA LEU A 54 4.72 3.99 27.34
C LEU A 54 6.01 3.59 28.08
N TRP A 55 6.58 4.52 28.87
CA TRP A 55 7.83 4.29 29.62
C TRP A 55 7.62 3.43 30.88
N GLU A 56 6.60 3.74 31.70
CA GLU A 56 6.41 3.08 33.01
C GLU A 56 5.02 2.49 33.21
N LYS A 57 3.98 3.32 33.15
CA LYS A 57 2.62 2.92 33.52
C LYS A 57 1.82 2.53 32.29
N PRO A 58 1.48 1.24 32.11
CA PRO A 58 0.58 0.84 31.04
C PRO A 58 -0.81 1.43 31.27
N ILE A 59 -1.48 1.77 30.18
CA ILE A 59 -2.89 2.18 30.19
C ILE A 59 -3.69 0.91 29.93
N MET A 60 -4.67 0.60 30.81
CA MET A 60 -5.48 -0.62 30.70
C MET A 60 -4.65 -1.92 30.61
N GLY A 61 -3.47 -1.96 31.22
CA GLY A 61 -2.56 -3.11 31.16
C GLY A 61 -1.75 -3.23 29.85
N LEU A 62 -1.90 -2.29 28.91
CA LEU A 62 -1.23 -2.27 27.61
C LEU A 62 -0.26 -1.09 27.52
N SER A 63 0.94 -1.35 27.00
CA SER A 63 2.01 -0.35 26.89
C SER A 63 2.10 0.31 25.52
N THR A 64 1.55 -0.30 24.46
CA THR A 64 1.63 0.21 23.08
C THR A 64 0.27 0.70 22.63
N TRP A 65 0.21 1.87 22.00
CA TRP A 65 -1.02 2.51 21.56
C TRP A 65 -0.82 3.31 20.28
N TYR A 66 -1.91 3.58 19.58
CA TYR A 66 -2.00 4.51 18.45
C TYR A 66 -2.85 5.71 18.85
N VAL A 67 -2.48 6.89 18.36
CA VAL A 67 -3.25 8.13 18.55
C VAL A 67 -3.14 8.98 17.31
N SER A 68 -4.20 9.70 16.94
CA SER A 68 -4.17 10.58 15.76
C SER A 68 -3.11 11.67 15.93
N VAL A 69 -2.34 11.94 14.87
CA VAL A 69 -1.32 13.00 14.85
C VAL A 69 -1.91 14.38 15.09
N ASP A 70 -3.17 14.62 14.68
CA ASP A 70 -3.88 15.88 14.89
C ASP A 70 -4.25 16.13 16.35
N ALA A 71 -4.21 15.09 17.19
CA ALA A 71 -4.55 15.19 18.59
C ALA A 71 -3.33 15.33 19.52
N VAL A 72 -2.11 15.35 18.98
CA VAL A 72 -0.90 15.22 19.80
C VAL A 72 0.27 16.09 19.37
N GLN A 73 1.11 16.46 20.33
CA GLN A 73 2.40 17.07 20.13
C GLN A 73 3.50 16.18 20.70
N LEU A 74 4.61 16.04 19.96
CA LEU A 74 5.77 15.29 20.42
C LEU A 74 6.84 16.23 20.97
N LEU A 75 7.20 16.03 22.23
CA LEU A 75 8.18 16.83 22.93
C LEU A 75 9.41 16.01 23.33
N LYS A 76 10.56 16.66 23.34
CA LYS A 76 11.82 16.15 23.90
C LYS A 76 12.35 17.19 24.88
N GLN A 77 12.49 16.80 26.14
CA GLN A 77 12.90 17.71 27.24
C GLN A 77 11.99 18.95 27.38
N GLY A 78 10.71 18.82 27.06
CA GLY A 78 9.74 19.92 27.14
C GLY A 78 9.72 20.84 25.91
N GLU A 79 10.62 20.65 24.95
CA GLU A 79 10.62 21.38 23.68
C GLU A 79 9.91 20.57 22.60
N LEU A 80 9.11 21.26 21.76
CA LEU A 80 8.46 20.65 20.61
C LEU A 80 9.53 20.19 19.62
N LEU A 81 9.54 18.89 19.29
CA LEU A 81 10.58 18.32 18.44
C LEU A 81 10.33 18.60 16.95
N THR A 82 9.07 18.47 16.52
CA THR A 82 8.56 18.84 15.19
C THR A 82 7.03 18.76 15.21
N THR A 83 6.36 19.41 14.25
CA THR A 83 4.92 19.18 14.03
C THR A 83 4.74 17.81 13.38
N LEU A 84 3.86 16.99 13.94
CA LEU A 84 3.43 15.75 13.29
C LEU A 84 2.39 16.16 12.24
N GLU A 85 2.69 15.91 10.98
CA GLU A 85 1.79 16.30 9.89
C GLU A 85 0.78 15.17 9.65
N SER A 86 -0.50 15.49 9.84
CA SER A 86 -1.59 14.75 9.20
C SER A 86 -1.54 15.08 7.70
N PRO A 87 -1.67 14.12 6.78
CA PRO A 87 -1.93 14.45 5.39
C PRO A 87 -3.25 15.24 5.35
N ALA A 88 -3.13 16.57 5.32
CA ALA A 88 -4.20 17.49 5.66
C ALA A 88 -5.51 17.19 4.94
N GLN A 89 -6.62 17.29 5.67
CA GLN A 89 -7.98 17.42 5.15
C GLN A 89 -8.06 18.59 4.14
N HIS A 90 -7.77 18.32 2.88
CA HIS A 90 -8.05 19.23 1.78
C HIS A 90 -9.51 19.11 1.38
N GLY A 91 -10.38 19.84 2.09
CA GLY A 91 -11.67 20.32 1.61
C GLY A 91 -12.73 19.26 1.28
N HIS A 92 -13.99 19.68 1.26
CA HIS A 92 -15.03 18.98 0.53
C HIS A 92 -14.71 19.00 -0.97
N GLY A 93 -13.81 18.12 -1.41
CA GLY A 93 -13.70 17.65 -2.78
C GLY A 93 -14.39 16.30 -2.84
N THR A 94 -15.40 16.17 -3.69
CA THR A 94 -16.06 14.92 -4.03
C THR A 94 -15.05 13.77 -4.20
N SER A 95 -15.44 12.56 -3.79
CA SER A 95 -14.74 11.26 -3.78
C SER A 95 -13.96 10.82 -5.05
N GLU A 96 -13.05 11.65 -5.57
CA GLU A 96 -12.36 11.40 -6.85
C GLU A 96 -11.04 10.61 -6.67
N SER A 97 -10.37 10.69 -5.50
CA SER A 97 -9.01 10.13 -5.31
C SER A 97 -8.93 8.60 -5.13
N CYS A 98 -10.07 7.93 -5.01
CA CYS A 98 -10.17 6.47 -4.86
C CYS A 98 -11.15 5.85 -5.86
N ARG A 99 -11.50 6.59 -6.91
CA ARG A 99 -12.42 6.08 -7.93
C ARG A 99 -11.71 5.00 -8.75
N ARG A 100 -12.38 3.87 -8.94
CA ARG A 100 -11.95 2.84 -9.90
C ARG A 100 -11.64 3.50 -11.25
N PRO A 101 -10.42 3.37 -11.80
CA PRO A 101 -10.09 4.01 -13.07
C PRO A 101 -10.90 3.40 -14.22
N PRO A 102 -10.99 4.08 -15.38
CA PRO A 102 -11.52 3.47 -16.59
C PRO A 102 -10.71 2.20 -16.94
N LEU A 103 -11.41 1.09 -17.18
CA LEU A 103 -10.80 -0.20 -17.52
C LEU A 103 -11.33 -0.70 -18.85
N ILE A 104 -10.44 -1.28 -19.65
CA ILE A 104 -10.77 -1.98 -20.88
C ILE A 104 -10.79 -3.48 -20.55
N TRP A 105 -11.95 -4.12 -20.69
CA TRP A 105 -12.09 -5.55 -20.38
C TRP A 105 -11.58 -6.42 -21.55
N GLU A 106 -10.56 -7.23 -21.29
CA GLU A 106 -9.84 -8.07 -22.26
C GLU A 106 -9.64 -9.48 -21.68
N PRO A 107 -10.72 -10.27 -21.49
CA PRO A 107 -10.70 -11.45 -20.64
C PRO A 107 -9.66 -12.49 -21.05
N SER A 108 -8.86 -12.93 -20.08
CA SER A 108 -8.02 -14.12 -20.17
C SER A 108 -8.79 -15.36 -19.69
N PRO A 109 -8.63 -16.53 -20.36
CA PRO A 109 -9.16 -17.80 -19.86
C PRO A 109 -8.27 -18.43 -18.76
N ASN A 110 -7.07 -17.89 -18.53
CA ASN A 110 -6.05 -18.48 -17.66
C ASN A 110 -6.23 -17.99 -16.23
N PHE A 111 -7.23 -18.47 -15.52
CA PHE A 111 -7.45 -18.15 -14.11
C PHE A 111 -8.04 -19.35 -13.38
N SER A 112 -8.01 -19.29 -12.05
CA SER A 112 -8.74 -20.25 -11.22
C SER A 112 -9.37 -19.55 -10.03
N SER A 113 -10.09 -20.29 -9.20
CA SER A 113 -10.55 -19.74 -7.91
C SER A 113 -9.35 -19.38 -7.01
N ARG A 114 -9.52 -18.33 -6.18
CA ARG A 114 -8.66 -18.01 -5.03
C ARG A 114 -8.89 -18.93 -3.83
N ASN A 115 -9.92 -19.78 -3.88
CA ASN A 115 -10.33 -20.68 -2.80
C ASN A 115 -10.60 -19.93 -1.47
N GLY A 116 -11.24 -18.75 -1.55
CA GLY A 116 -11.52 -17.90 -0.39
C GLY A 116 -10.32 -17.12 0.16
N THR A 117 -9.13 -17.27 -0.44
CA THR A 117 -7.94 -16.51 -0.04
C THR A 117 -8.17 -15.02 -0.30
N PRO A 118 -8.05 -14.14 0.72
CA PRO A 118 -8.22 -12.71 0.53
C PRO A 118 -7.03 -12.12 -0.23
N ILE A 119 -7.26 -11.01 -0.92
CA ILE A 119 -6.20 -10.23 -1.56
C ILE A 119 -5.46 -9.44 -0.49
N ARG A 120 -4.13 -9.54 -0.46
CA ARG A 120 -3.28 -8.97 0.60
C ARG A 120 -2.13 -8.14 0.06
N ARG A 121 -1.84 -8.24 -1.24
CA ARG A 121 -0.70 -7.58 -1.87
C ARG A 121 -0.91 -7.31 -3.35
N ILE A 122 -0.06 -6.44 -3.88
CA ILE A 122 0.00 -6.15 -5.31
C ILE A 122 1.42 -6.47 -5.79
N ILE A 123 1.54 -7.19 -6.90
CA ILE A 123 2.83 -7.52 -7.51
C ILE A 123 2.94 -6.78 -8.85
N LEU A 124 3.97 -5.95 -8.95
CA LEU A 124 4.29 -5.16 -10.12
C LEU A 124 5.24 -5.92 -11.04
N HIS A 125 4.91 -5.91 -12.32
CA HIS A 125 5.63 -6.59 -13.38
C HIS A 125 5.97 -5.64 -14.53
N CYS A 126 6.95 -6.07 -15.33
CA CYS A 126 7.32 -5.48 -16.62
C CYS A 126 7.23 -6.58 -17.68
N THR A 127 6.64 -6.25 -18.83
CA THR A 127 6.36 -7.23 -19.88
C THR A 127 7.58 -7.62 -20.71
N ALA A 128 8.72 -6.94 -20.55
CA ALA A 128 9.92 -7.11 -21.37
C ALA A 128 9.66 -6.97 -22.88
N THR A 129 8.66 -6.18 -23.25
CA THR A 129 8.28 -5.84 -24.62
C THR A 129 7.46 -4.55 -24.62
N ASN A 130 7.63 -3.72 -25.65
CA ASN A 130 6.88 -2.50 -25.84
C ASN A 130 5.54 -2.69 -26.60
N SER A 131 5.22 -3.93 -27.01
CA SER A 131 4.02 -4.23 -27.79
C SER A 131 2.84 -4.65 -26.91
N LEU A 132 1.92 -3.73 -26.66
CA LEU A 132 0.65 -4.05 -25.98
C LEU A 132 -0.12 -5.18 -26.68
N ALA A 133 -0.16 -5.16 -28.02
CA ALA A 133 -0.87 -6.19 -28.78
C ALA A 133 -0.28 -7.59 -28.55
N THR A 134 1.06 -7.70 -28.50
CA THR A 134 1.75 -8.96 -28.19
C THR A 134 1.40 -9.45 -26.79
N VAL A 135 1.44 -8.54 -25.80
CA VAL A 135 1.13 -8.84 -24.40
C VAL A 135 -0.30 -9.34 -24.22
N LEU A 136 -1.28 -8.62 -24.78
CA LEU A 136 -2.69 -9.00 -24.68
C LEU A 136 -2.97 -10.33 -25.38
N ASN A 137 -2.39 -10.55 -26.58
CA ASN A 137 -2.53 -11.82 -27.30
C ASN A 137 -1.97 -12.99 -26.49
N TRP A 138 -0.82 -12.81 -25.83
CA TRP A 138 -0.19 -13.85 -25.02
C TRP A 138 -1.03 -14.23 -23.79
N PHE A 139 -1.45 -13.24 -23.00
CA PHE A 139 -2.23 -13.51 -21.79
C PHE A 139 -3.64 -14.01 -22.07
N ARG A 140 -4.21 -13.74 -23.26
CA ARG A 140 -5.51 -14.27 -23.69
C ARG A 140 -5.42 -15.65 -24.32
N HIS A 141 -4.22 -16.15 -24.60
CA HIS A 141 -4.04 -17.46 -25.23
C HIS A 141 -4.15 -18.60 -24.19
N PRO A 142 -5.06 -19.58 -24.34
CA PRO A 142 -5.24 -20.65 -23.35
C PRO A 142 -3.97 -21.48 -23.07
N ASN A 143 -3.13 -21.69 -24.09
CA ASN A 143 -1.92 -22.49 -23.92
C ASN A 143 -0.75 -21.73 -23.27
N SER A 144 -0.87 -20.42 -23.02
CA SER A 144 0.21 -19.69 -22.33
C SER A 144 0.31 -20.08 -20.86
N GLN A 145 -0.80 -20.53 -20.25
CA GLN A 145 -0.87 -20.93 -18.84
C GLN A 145 -0.34 -19.85 -17.89
N VAL A 146 -0.44 -18.59 -18.29
CA VAL A 146 -0.10 -17.40 -17.49
C VAL A 146 -1.12 -16.28 -17.75
N SER A 147 -1.29 -15.40 -16.77
CA SER A 147 -2.18 -14.24 -16.85
C SER A 147 -1.88 -13.24 -15.75
N VAL A 148 -2.37 -12.02 -15.92
CA VAL A 148 -2.35 -10.96 -14.91
C VAL A 148 -3.74 -10.37 -14.75
N HIS A 149 -3.98 -9.64 -13.66
CA HIS A 149 -5.26 -8.95 -13.48
C HIS A 149 -5.32 -7.71 -14.37
N TYR A 150 -4.23 -6.95 -14.41
CA TYR A 150 -4.15 -5.68 -15.12
C TYR A 150 -2.90 -5.58 -16.00
N VAL A 151 -3.04 -4.94 -17.15
CA VAL A 151 -1.94 -4.48 -18.01
C VAL A 151 -2.08 -2.96 -18.20
N ILE A 152 -1.03 -2.20 -17.94
CA ILE A 152 -0.98 -0.75 -18.16
C ILE A 152 -0.13 -0.47 -19.39
N ALA A 153 -0.75 0.08 -20.43
CA ALA A 153 -0.08 0.47 -21.66
C ALA A 153 0.80 1.73 -21.47
N ARG A 154 1.73 1.97 -22.38
CA ARG A 154 2.60 3.18 -22.37
C ARG A 154 1.81 4.49 -22.45
N ASP A 155 0.59 4.48 -22.98
CA ASP A 155 -0.31 5.65 -23.07
C ASP A 155 -1.23 5.81 -21.84
N GLY A 156 -1.06 4.98 -20.80
CA GLY A 156 -1.83 5.04 -19.56
C GLY A 156 -3.17 4.31 -19.60
N LYS A 157 -3.55 3.66 -20.72
CA LYS A 157 -4.75 2.80 -20.73
C LYS A 157 -4.53 1.57 -19.85
N ILE A 158 -5.55 1.23 -19.07
CA ILE A 158 -5.54 0.07 -18.19
C ILE A 158 -6.47 -0.99 -18.78
N HIS A 159 -5.91 -2.15 -19.09
CA HIS A 159 -6.63 -3.33 -19.53
C HIS A 159 -6.80 -4.29 -18.35
N GLN A 160 -8.00 -4.76 -18.08
CA GLN A 160 -8.28 -5.78 -17.08
C GLN A 160 -8.53 -7.12 -17.77
N LEU A 161 -7.76 -8.15 -17.42
CA LEU A 161 -7.80 -9.46 -18.07
C LEU A 161 -8.39 -10.54 -17.16
N VAL A 162 -8.22 -10.42 -15.85
CA VAL A 162 -8.79 -11.33 -14.84
C VAL A 162 -9.50 -10.49 -13.80
N ARG A 163 -10.67 -10.95 -13.34
CA ARG A 163 -11.39 -10.27 -12.25
C ARG A 163 -10.60 -10.37 -10.96
N ASP A 164 -10.71 -9.37 -10.10
CA ASP A 164 -9.99 -9.39 -8.83
C ASP A 164 -10.38 -10.58 -7.95
N SER A 165 -11.65 -11.00 -7.99
CA SER A 165 -12.15 -12.17 -7.26
C SER A 165 -11.51 -13.50 -7.70
N ASP A 166 -10.95 -13.54 -8.90
CA ASP A 166 -10.30 -14.72 -9.48
C ASP A 166 -8.79 -14.66 -9.29
N LYS A 167 -8.15 -15.82 -9.31
CA LYS A 167 -6.70 -15.99 -9.19
C LYS A 167 -6.07 -15.98 -10.58
N ALA A 168 -5.43 -14.88 -10.97
CA ALA A 168 -4.53 -14.85 -12.13
C ALA A 168 -3.23 -15.64 -11.86
N TRP A 169 -2.48 -15.97 -12.91
CA TRP A 169 -1.29 -16.83 -12.87
C TRP A 169 -0.05 -16.04 -13.29
N HIS A 170 0.50 -15.22 -12.39
CA HIS A 170 1.59 -14.27 -12.67
C HIS A 170 2.83 -14.42 -11.77
N ALA A 171 2.68 -14.93 -10.55
CA ALA A 171 3.76 -15.10 -9.57
C ALA A 171 3.52 -16.40 -8.79
N TYR A 172 4.32 -17.42 -9.07
CA TYR A 172 4.20 -18.71 -8.43
C TYR A 172 4.41 -18.60 -6.90
N GLY A 173 3.44 -19.05 -6.10
CA GLY A 173 3.48 -18.93 -4.64
C GLY A 173 2.62 -17.79 -4.09
N GLU A 174 2.49 -16.68 -4.83
CA GLU A 174 1.71 -15.50 -4.40
C GLU A 174 0.45 -15.26 -5.24
N ASN A 175 0.15 -16.08 -6.24
CA ASN A 175 -1.03 -15.90 -7.09
C ASN A 175 -2.34 -15.76 -6.29
N ALA A 176 -2.55 -16.60 -5.26
CA ALA A 176 -3.82 -16.72 -4.56
C ALA A 176 -4.21 -15.46 -3.76
N ASP A 177 -3.23 -14.74 -3.23
CA ASP A 177 -3.43 -13.60 -2.33
C ASP A 177 -2.89 -12.29 -2.89
N SER A 178 -2.63 -12.22 -4.19
CA SER A 178 -2.15 -11.01 -4.86
C SER A 178 -2.94 -10.59 -6.09
N ILE A 179 -2.77 -9.32 -6.45
CA ILE A 179 -3.13 -8.73 -7.73
C ILE A 179 -1.84 -8.48 -8.53
N GLY A 180 -1.64 -9.20 -9.62
CA GLY A 180 -0.59 -8.92 -10.61
C GLY A 180 -0.96 -7.78 -11.57
N ILE A 181 -0.04 -6.83 -11.73
CA ILE A 181 -0.13 -5.69 -12.66
C ILE A 181 1.12 -5.66 -13.55
N GLU A 182 0.91 -5.78 -14.85
CA GLU A 182 1.97 -5.67 -15.87
C GLU A 182 2.05 -4.25 -16.42
N HIS A 183 3.26 -3.74 -16.59
CA HIS A 183 3.51 -2.49 -17.30
C HIS A 183 4.17 -2.81 -18.62
N VAL A 184 3.53 -2.40 -19.71
CA VAL A 184 4.12 -2.54 -21.06
C VAL A 184 5.38 -1.70 -21.11
N ALA A 185 6.54 -2.34 -21.26
CA ALA A 185 7.87 -1.71 -21.32
C ALA A 185 8.92 -2.75 -21.75
N ASP A 186 9.97 -2.31 -22.43
CA ASP A 186 11.21 -3.07 -22.58
C ASP A 186 12.00 -3.13 -21.24
N ILE A 187 12.93 -4.08 -21.13
CA ILE A 187 13.73 -4.31 -19.91
C ILE A 187 14.60 -3.11 -19.48
N HIS A 188 14.88 -2.18 -20.40
CA HIS A 188 15.68 -0.98 -20.13
C HIS A 188 14.84 0.28 -19.91
N GLU A 189 13.51 0.20 -20.03
CA GLU A 189 12.63 1.36 -19.91
C GLU A 189 12.12 1.58 -18.48
N THR A 190 11.96 2.86 -18.12
CA THR A 190 11.17 3.29 -16.95
C THR A 190 9.72 3.54 -17.36
N LEU A 191 8.84 3.75 -16.37
CA LEU A 191 7.47 4.18 -16.61
C LEU A 191 7.42 5.46 -17.47
N SER A 192 6.51 5.49 -18.44
CA SER A 192 6.14 6.73 -19.12
C SER A 192 5.30 7.58 -18.17
N PRO A 193 5.22 8.92 -18.36
CA PRO A 193 4.40 9.76 -17.48
C PRO A 193 2.91 9.36 -17.42
N ALA A 194 2.34 8.95 -18.56
CA ALA A 194 0.95 8.50 -18.62
C ALA A 194 0.74 7.15 -17.93
N GLN A 195 1.69 6.21 -18.10
CA GLN A 195 1.69 4.91 -17.45
C GLN A 195 1.89 5.04 -15.94
N GLU A 196 2.76 5.93 -15.48
CA GLU A 196 2.98 6.23 -14.06
C GLU A 196 1.71 6.80 -13.42
N THR A 197 1.08 7.79 -14.07
CA THR A 197 -0.20 8.37 -13.60
C THR A 197 -1.28 7.28 -13.46
N ALA A 198 -1.42 6.42 -14.47
CA ALA A 198 -2.39 5.33 -14.45
C ALA A 198 -2.07 4.29 -13.37
N ALA A 199 -0.79 3.94 -13.17
CA ALA A 199 -0.35 3.03 -12.13
C ALA A 199 -0.70 3.57 -10.73
N ILE A 200 -0.43 4.85 -10.47
CA ILE A 200 -0.73 5.49 -9.19
C ILE A 200 -2.23 5.45 -8.90
N VAL A 201 -3.08 5.80 -9.87
CA VAL A 201 -4.54 5.77 -9.72
C VAL A 201 -5.04 4.35 -9.46
N LEU A 202 -4.58 3.37 -10.25
CA LEU A 202 -4.97 1.98 -10.09
C LEU A 202 -4.54 1.42 -8.73
N LEU A 203 -3.31 1.67 -8.33
CA LEU A 203 -2.75 1.21 -7.06
C LEU A 203 -3.50 1.81 -5.88
N ARG A 204 -3.77 3.13 -5.88
CA ARG A 204 -4.52 3.78 -4.80
C ARG A 204 -5.94 3.23 -4.67
N TRP A 205 -6.63 2.97 -5.79
CA TRP A 205 -7.95 2.34 -5.77
C TRP A 205 -7.88 0.91 -5.20
N LEU A 206 -7.00 0.05 -5.73
CA LEU A 206 -6.86 -1.33 -5.26
C LEU A 206 -6.44 -1.40 -3.78
N MET A 207 -5.55 -0.51 -3.35
CA MET A 207 -5.09 -0.44 -1.96
C MET A 207 -6.23 -0.09 -1.02
N ALA A 208 -7.07 0.87 -1.38
CA ALA A 208 -8.22 1.24 -0.56
C ALA A 208 -9.31 0.15 -0.58
N GLU A 209 -9.65 -0.39 -1.76
CA GLU A 209 -10.67 -1.43 -1.93
C GLU A 209 -10.36 -2.68 -1.10
N TYR A 210 -9.10 -3.14 -1.15
CA TYR A 210 -8.67 -4.37 -0.49
C TYR A 210 -7.89 -4.14 0.80
N LYS A 211 -7.83 -2.90 1.29
CA LYS A 211 -7.08 -2.50 2.49
C LYS A 211 -5.61 -2.95 2.46
N ILE A 212 -4.99 -2.87 1.28
CA ILE A 212 -3.59 -3.26 1.07
C ILE A 212 -2.70 -2.09 1.49
N PRO A 213 -1.83 -2.26 2.50
CA PRO A 213 -0.90 -1.22 2.89
C PRO A 213 0.22 -1.07 1.85
N ALA A 214 0.81 0.13 1.74
CA ALA A 214 1.85 0.43 0.75
C ALA A 214 3.05 -0.54 0.81
N TYR A 215 3.42 -1.03 1.99
CA TYR A 215 4.52 -2.01 2.14
C TYR A 215 4.21 -3.35 1.47
N ALA A 216 2.94 -3.68 1.25
CA ALA A 216 2.49 -4.88 0.57
C ALA A 216 2.35 -4.69 -0.96
N VAL A 217 2.78 -3.55 -1.50
CA VAL A 217 3.07 -3.40 -2.93
C VAL A 217 4.54 -3.78 -3.16
N THR A 218 4.81 -4.71 -4.06
CA THR A 218 6.18 -5.20 -4.33
C THR A 218 6.39 -5.53 -5.81
N GLY A 219 7.64 -5.71 -6.23
CA GLY A 219 7.99 -6.19 -7.57
C GLY A 219 8.13 -7.71 -7.59
N HIS A 220 7.96 -8.35 -8.76
CA HIS A 220 8.02 -9.81 -8.87
C HIS A 220 9.29 -10.42 -8.26
N ARG A 221 10.48 -9.91 -8.59
CA ARG A 221 11.77 -10.34 -8.03
C ARG A 221 11.95 -10.14 -6.53
N PHE A 222 11.12 -9.30 -5.92
CA PHE A 222 11.13 -9.02 -4.48
C PHE A 222 9.96 -9.69 -3.75
N SER A 223 9.18 -10.52 -4.46
CA SER A 223 8.15 -11.36 -3.85
C SER A 223 8.80 -12.52 -3.08
N PRO A 224 8.18 -13.00 -1.99
CA PRO A 224 8.77 -14.01 -1.11
C PRO A 224 9.31 -15.24 -1.84
N SER A 225 8.58 -15.76 -2.84
CA SER A 225 8.92 -16.99 -3.57
C SER A 225 9.90 -16.83 -4.74
N HIS A 226 10.34 -15.60 -5.08
CA HIS A 226 11.18 -15.35 -6.26
C HIS A 226 12.38 -14.44 -5.99
N GLN A 227 12.87 -14.39 -4.74
CA GLN A 227 13.98 -13.52 -4.32
C GLN A 227 15.29 -13.85 -5.05
N GLY A 228 15.48 -13.29 -6.25
CA GLY A 228 16.67 -13.43 -7.08
C GLY A 228 16.53 -14.34 -8.31
N ASP A 229 15.46 -15.12 -8.44
CA ASP A 229 15.29 -16.10 -9.52
C ASP A 229 14.66 -15.52 -10.80
N VAL A 230 14.10 -14.31 -10.70
CA VAL A 230 13.54 -13.55 -11.81
C VAL A 230 14.06 -12.10 -11.77
N THR A 231 14.12 -11.44 -12.92
CA THR A 231 14.63 -10.06 -13.05
C THR A 231 13.52 -9.01 -13.14
N CYS A 232 12.28 -9.44 -13.39
CA CYS A 232 11.08 -8.60 -13.40
C CYS A 232 10.88 -7.87 -12.05
N PRO A 233 10.62 -6.54 -11.99
CA PRO A 233 10.19 -5.67 -13.08
C PRO A 233 11.31 -4.89 -13.80
N HIS A 234 12.56 -5.36 -13.77
CA HIS A 234 13.70 -4.70 -14.41
C HIS A 234 13.85 -3.22 -13.99
N HIS A 235 14.14 -2.33 -14.94
CA HIS A 235 14.41 -0.90 -14.71
C HIS A 235 13.17 -0.03 -14.49
N LEU A 236 11.98 -0.63 -14.44
CA LEU A 236 10.72 0.11 -14.46
C LEU A 236 10.62 1.20 -13.38
N PHE A 237 11.23 0.95 -12.21
CA PHE A 237 11.25 1.83 -11.05
C PHE A 237 12.66 2.36 -10.70
N GLY A 238 13.59 2.37 -11.65
CA GLY A 238 14.95 2.88 -11.47
C GLY A 238 16.03 1.80 -11.60
N ASN A 239 16.95 1.72 -10.64
CA ASN A 239 18.17 0.90 -10.73
C ASN A 239 17.97 -0.60 -10.38
N GLU A 240 16.79 -1.15 -10.66
CA GLU A 240 16.42 -2.56 -10.39
C GLU A 240 16.54 -3.03 -8.92
N THR A 241 16.62 -2.11 -7.96
CA THR A 241 16.71 -2.46 -6.53
C THR A 241 15.37 -2.37 -5.83
N GLU A 242 15.19 -3.13 -4.75
CA GLU A 242 14.01 -3.00 -3.90
C GLU A 242 13.94 -1.58 -3.33
N ALA A 243 15.07 -1.00 -2.93
CA ALA A 243 15.15 0.37 -2.41
C ALA A 243 14.60 1.42 -3.39
N ALA A 244 14.88 1.30 -4.69
CA ALA A 244 14.32 2.21 -5.69
C ALA A 244 12.81 2.06 -5.83
N LEU A 245 12.30 0.83 -5.86
CA LEU A 245 10.86 0.57 -5.83
C LEU A 245 10.21 1.14 -4.56
N ARG A 246 10.82 0.93 -3.39
CA ARG A 246 10.32 1.49 -2.11
C ARG A 246 10.29 3.01 -2.13
N THR A 247 11.32 3.64 -2.71
CA THR A 247 11.35 5.11 -2.88
C THR A 247 10.20 5.58 -3.76
N TRP A 248 9.92 4.89 -4.86
CA TRP A 248 8.79 5.20 -5.73
C TRP A 248 7.44 5.01 -5.02
N ILE A 249 7.25 3.89 -4.31
CA ILE A 249 6.04 3.61 -3.52
C ILE A 249 5.80 4.70 -2.48
N THR A 250 6.81 5.05 -1.68
CA THR A 250 6.68 6.11 -0.65
C THR A 250 6.37 7.46 -1.28
N LYS A 251 7.00 7.80 -2.40
CA LYS A 251 6.74 9.09 -3.06
C LYS A 251 5.29 9.23 -3.57
N HIS A 252 4.65 8.13 -3.94
CA HIS A 252 3.39 8.17 -4.69
C HIS A 252 2.18 7.55 -4.00
N LEU A 253 2.37 6.63 -3.05
CA LEU A 253 1.29 5.80 -2.47
C LEU A 253 1.16 5.93 -0.95
N THR A 254 2.01 6.71 -0.29
CA THR A 254 1.91 7.07 1.12
C THR A 254 1.71 8.57 1.25
#